data_AF-A0A821EGB3-F1
#
_entry.id   AF-A0A821EGB3-F1
#
_cell.length_a   1.000
_cell.length_b   1.000
_cell.length_c   1.000
_cell.angle_alpha   90.00
_cell.angle_beta   90.00
_cell.angle_gamma   90.00
#
_symmetry.space_group_name_H-M   'P 1'
#
loop_
_entity.id
_entity.type
_entity.pdbx_description
1 polymer ?
#
loop_
_entity_poly.entity_id
_entity_poly.type
_entity_poly.pdbx_seq_one_letter_code
_entity_poly.pdbx_strand_id
1 'polypeptide(L)'
;SCVVYFLIGLQEEAGKFFLFMLFIILCSITSTSMALMVSALCRTTALSVTVLPMVLEVARLFGGFFIAPSRVPIYLCYIDALSYIKYAFVGTALNELNGLNLTCEGVKTTIVNATYNITAACIHSGEELIIERGYNYISIGGCIGVLLAFIIFCRTMAFIGIRFLKH
;
A
#
# COMPACT_ATOMS: atom_id res chain seq x y z
N SER A 1 -2.43 13.90 7.38
CA SER A 1 -3.30 12.71 7.51
C SER A 1 -4.65 13.03 8.11
N CYS A 2 -4.72 13.72 9.27
CA CYS A 2 -6.01 14.07 9.89
C CYS A 2 -6.95 14.85 8.96
N VAL A 3 -6.45 15.91 8.31
CA VAL A 3 -7.26 16.70 7.35
C VAL A 3 -7.73 15.85 6.17
N VAL A 4 -6.84 15.01 5.63
CA VAL A 4 -7.12 14.19 4.44
C VAL A 4 -8.18 13.13 4.72
N TYR A 5 -8.18 12.53 5.90
CA TYR A 5 -9.16 11.51 6.29
C TYR A 5 -10.59 12.04 6.21
N PHE A 6 -10.84 13.21 6.82
CA PHE A 6 -12.15 13.86 6.81
C PHE A 6 -12.49 14.49 5.46
N LEU A 7 -11.49 14.99 4.70
CA LEU A 7 -11.72 15.58 3.39
C LEU A 7 -12.21 14.55 2.36
N ILE A 8 -11.66 13.33 2.39
CA ILE A 8 -12.04 12.26 1.47
C ILE A 8 -13.38 11.62 1.89
N GLY A 9 -13.79 11.77 3.15
CA GLY A 9 -15.01 11.17 3.68
C GLY A 9 -14.86 9.67 3.95
N LEU A 10 -13.73 9.27 4.54
CA LEU A 10 -13.52 7.88 5.02
C LEU A 10 -14.50 7.56 6.16
N GLN A 11 -14.63 6.28 6.54
CA GLN A 11 -15.61 5.88 7.54
C GLN A 11 -15.35 6.55 8.89
N GLU A 12 -16.31 7.33 9.40
CA GLU A 12 -16.15 8.16 10.61
C GLU A 12 -16.19 7.37 11.93
N GLU A 13 -15.48 6.24 12.00
CA GLU A 13 -15.32 5.43 13.20
C GLU A 13 -13.95 5.69 13.84
N ALA A 14 -13.92 6.01 15.13
CA ALA A 14 -12.68 6.33 15.84
C ALA A 14 -11.61 5.22 15.72
N GLY A 15 -12.01 3.95 15.80
CA GLY A 15 -11.10 2.82 15.65
C GLY A 15 -10.43 2.78 14.27
N LYS A 16 -11.21 3.00 13.21
CA LYS A 16 -10.72 3.03 11.82
C LYS A 16 -9.80 4.22 11.59
N PHE A 17 -10.13 5.39 12.13
CA PHE A 17 -9.27 6.57 12.06
C PHE A 17 -7.89 6.32 12.68
N PHE A 18 -7.83 5.74 13.89
CA PHE A 18 -6.54 5.48 14.55
C PHE A 18 -5.72 4.40 13.84
N LEU A 19 -6.38 3.36 13.29
CA LEU A 19 -5.70 2.35 12.48
C LEU A 19 -5.14 2.95 11.18
N PHE A 20 -5.91 3.79 10.49
CA PHE A 20 -5.43 4.53 9.33
C PHE A 20 -4.20 5.37 9.68
N MET A 21 -4.27 6.15 10.77
CA MET A 21 -3.16 6.97 11.25
C MET A 21 -1.93 6.12 11.57
N LEU A 22 -2.11 4.96 12.21
CA LEU A 22 -1.03 4.02 12.53
C LEU A 22 -0.33 3.53 11.25
N PHE A 23 -1.09 3.14 10.21
CA PHE A 23 -0.51 2.70 8.95
C PHE A 23 0.29 3.80 8.25
N ILE A 24 -0.22 5.04 8.26
CA ILE A 24 0.52 6.17 7.68
C ILE A 24 1.82 6.43 8.45
N ILE A 25 1.78 6.40 9.79
CA ILE A 25 2.97 6.55 10.63
C ILE A 25 3.98 5.42 10.36
N LEU A 26 3.55 4.16 10.34
CA LEU A 26 4.41 3.01 10.04
C LEU A 26 5.01 3.12 8.64
N CYS A 27 4.23 3.53 7.64
CA CYS A 27 4.70 3.75 6.28
C CYS A 27 5.77 4.85 6.22
N SER A 28 5.58 5.98 6.93
CA SER A 28 6.58 7.05 7.03
C SER A 28 7.85 6.59 7.75
N ILE A 29 7.74 5.83 8.83
CA ILE A 29 8.91 5.28 9.55
C ILE A 29 9.65 4.27 8.67
N THR A 30 8.93 3.46 7.89
CA THR A 30 9.53 2.51 6.96
C THR A 30 10.27 3.24 5.83
N SER A 31 9.65 4.26 5.24
CA SER A 31 10.25 5.08 4.19
C SER A 31 11.52 5.79 4.66
N THR A 32 11.49 6.40 5.85
CA THR A 32 12.67 7.04 6.44
C THR A 32 13.77 6.02 6.77
N SER A 33 13.41 4.81 7.22
CA SER A 33 14.37 3.74 7.48
C SER A 33 15.02 3.21 6.19
N MET A 34 14.25 3.09 5.11
CA MET A 34 14.75 2.81 3.75
C MET A 34 15.71 3.91 3.29
N ALA A 35 15.35 5.18 3.45
CA ALA A 35 16.21 6.31 3.09
C ALA A 35 17.55 6.27 3.84
N LEU A 36 17.50 6.02 5.15
CA LEU A 36 18.71 5.86 5.96
C LEU A 36 19.57 4.67 5.52
N MET A 37 18.95 3.53 5.18
CA MET A 37 19.65 2.37 4.65
C MET A 37 20.39 2.71 3.35
N VAL A 38 19.72 3.34 2.38
CA VAL A 38 20.36 3.74 1.11
C VAL A 38 21.48 4.74 1.35
N SER A 39 21.24 5.76 2.18
CA SER A 39 22.27 6.76 2.52
C SER A 39 23.49 6.15 3.24
N ALA A 40 23.29 5.14 4.09
CA ALA A 40 24.38 4.45 4.79
C ALA A 40 25.18 3.51 3.90
N LEU A 41 24.57 2.96 2.83
CA LEU A 41 25.23 2.03 1.90
C LEU A 41 25.95 2.74 0.76
N CYS A 42 25.52 3.94 0.39
CA CYS A 42 26.13 4.72 -0.67
C CYS A 42 27.42 5.41 -0.20
N ARG A 43 28.47 5.35 -1.04
CA ARG A 43 29.77 5.98 -0.73
C ARG A 43 29.77 7.51 -0.80
N THR A 44 28.79 8.10 -1.48
CA THR A 44 28.67 9.56 -1.62
C THR A 44 27.22 10.00 -1.48
N THR A 45 27.04 11.22 -0.98
CA THR A 45 25.72 11.86 -0.85
C THR A 45 25.05 12.07 -2.20
N ALA A 46 25.81 12.44 -3.23
CA ALA A 46 25.31 12.61 -4.59
C ALA A 46 24.67 11.33 -5.14
N LEU A 47 25.33 10.17 -5.00
CA LEU A 47 24.77 8.88 -5.42
C LEU A 47 23.51 8.52 -4.62
N SER A 48 23.49 8.79 -3.32
CA SER A 48 22.33 8.51 -2.46
C SER A 48 21.08 9.25 -2.93
N VAL A 49 21.22 10.54 -3.25
CA VAL A 49 20.11 11.41 -3.67
C VAL A 49 19.56 11.00 -5.04
N THR A 50 20.39 10.41 -5.91
CA THR A 50 19.92 9.89 -7.21
C THR A 50 19.27 8.51 -7.09
N VAL A 51 19.84 7.59 -6.30
CA VAL A 51 19.38 6.20 -6.21
C VAL A 51 18.14 6.05 -5.33
N LEU A 52 18.07 6.78 -4.21
CA LEU A 52 16.96 6.71 -3.28
C LEU A 52 15.57 6.90 -3.95
N PRO A 53 15.33 7.99 -4.71
CA PRO A 53 14.03 8.16 -5.35
C PRO A 53 13.71 7.04 -6.33
N MET A 54 14.69 6.50 -7.07
CA MET A 54 14.45 5.37 -7.99
C MET A 54 13.91 4.14 -7.23
N VAL A 55 14.53 3.80 -6.09
CA VAL A 55 14.09 2.67 -5.26
C VAL A 55 12.69 2.91 -4.69
N LEU A 56 12.42 4.13 -4.20
CA LEU A 56 11.12 4.49 -3.64
C LEU A 56 10.00 4.54 -4.69
N GLU A 57 10.28 4.94 -5.92
CA GLU A 57 9.32 4.91 -7.03
C GLU A 57 8.99 3.48 -7.44
N VAL A 58 10.00 2.60 -7.54
CA VAL A 58 9.75 1.17 -7.82
C VAL A 58 8.86 0.57 -6.73
N ALA A 59 9.13 0.86 -5.45
CA ALA A 59 8.25 0.41 -4.37
C ALA A 59 6.82 0.96 -4.52
N ARG A 60 6.63 2.21 -4.96
CA ARG A 60 5.30 2.81 -5.20
C ARG A 60 4.56 2.16 -6.37
N LEU A 61 5.24 1.83 -7.45
CA LEU A 61 4.63 1.17 -8.62
C LEU A 61 4.00 -0.18 -8.23
N PHE A 62 4.66 -0.92 -7.35
CA PHE A 62 4.16 -2.18 -6.81
C PHE A 62 3.36 -2.00 -5.50
N GLY A 63 2.81 -0.81 -5.24
CA GLY A 63 2.12 -0.46 -3.99
C GLY A 63 0.73 -1.07 -3.79
N GLY A 64 0.33 -2.09 -4.56
CA GLY A 64 -0.98 -2.77 -4.45
C GLY A 64 -2.18 -2.02 -5.04
N PHE A 65 -2.02 -0.74 -5.42
CA PHE A 65 -3.04 0.05 -6.11
C PHE A 65 -3.03 -0.19 -7.63
N PHE A 66 -1.87 -0.02 -8.27
CA PHE A 66 -1.71 -0.15 -9.74
C PHE A 66 -1.88 -1.59 -10.21
N ILE A 67 -1.30 -2.52 -9.45
CA ILE A 67 -1.41 -3.96 -9.71
C ILE A 67 -2.09 -4.56 -8.49
N ALA A 68 -3.32 -5.03 -8.68
CA ALA A 68 -4.02 -5.76 -7.64
C ALA A 68 -3.25 -7.05 -7.30
N PRO A 69 -3.12 -7.44 -6.02
CA PRO A 69 -2.45 -8.68 -5.63
C PRO A 69 -2.94 -9.92 -6.39
N SER A 70 -4.21 -9.96 -6.78
CA SER A 70 -4.79 -11.06 -7.58
C SER A 70 -4.28 -11.14 -9.02
N ARG A 71 -3.69 -10.07 -9.56
CA ARG A 71 -3.27 -9.95 -10.97
C ARG A 71 -1.74 -9.86 -11.13
N VAL A 72 -0.97 -10.05 -10.05
CA VAL A 72 0.50 -10.03 -10.10
C VAL A 72 0.98 -11.31 -10.81
N PRO A 73 1.74 -11.21 -11.92
CA PRO A 73 2.29 -12.38 -12.56
C PRO A 73 3.44 -13.00 -11.73
N ILE A 74 3.62 -14.32 -11.81
CA ILE A 74 4.54 -15.10 -10.96
C ILE A 74 5.98 -14.55 -10.96
N TYR A 75 6.46 -14.07 -12.11
CA TYR A 75 7.82 -13.53 -12.24
C TYR A 75 8.04 -12.20 -11.49
N LEU A 76 6.98 -11.41 -11.20
CA LEU A 76 7.07 -10.16 -10.44
C LEU A 76 6.72 -10.34 -8.95
N CYS A 77 6.34 -11.55 -8.52
CA CYS A 77 5.89 -11.81 -7.16
C CYS A 77 6.91 -11.38 -6.09
N TYR A 78 8.21 -11.57 -6.36
CA TYR A 78 9.27 -11.18 -5.42
C TYR A 78 9.40 -9.65 -5.26
N ILE A 79 9.30 -8.89 -6.35
CA ILE A 79 9.41 -7.43 -6.33
C ILE A 79 8.15 -6.84 -5.68
N ASP A 80 6.99 -7.42 -5.98
CA ASP A 80 5.72 -7.09 -5.34
C ASP A 80 5.76 -7.35 -3.82
N ALA A 81 6.32 -8.49 -3.40
CA ALA A 81 6.50 -8.82 -1.99
C ALA A 81 7.48 -7.88 -1.27
N LEU A 82 8.44 -7.29 -1.98
CA LEU A 82 9.42 -6.36 -1.42
C LEU A 82 8.85 -4.95 -1.19
N SER A 83 7.72 -4.60 -1.81
CA SER A 83 7.11 -3.28 -1.63
C SER A 83 6.46 -3.12 -0.26
N TYR A 84 7.08 -2.32 0.61
CA TYR A 84 6.48 -1.95 1.89
C TYR A 84 5.18 -1.14 1.73
N ILE A 85 5.05 -0.40 0.62
CA ILE A 85 3.89 0.44 0.33
C ILE A 85 2.65 -0.42 0.08
N LYS A 86 2.83 -1.61 -0.51
CA LYS A 86 1.76 -2.59 -0.68
C LYS A 86 1.09 -2.95 0.65
N TYR A 87 1.87 -3.27 1.68
CA TYR A 87 1.32 -3.69 2.98
C TYR A 87 0.64 -2.53 3.71
N ALA A 88 1.18 -1.31 3.59
CA ALA A 88 0.53 -0.12 4.12
C ALA A 88 -0.82 0.14 3.41
N PHE A 89 -0.85 0.06 2.09
CA PHE A 89 -2.06 0.27 1.29
C PHE A 89 -3.12 -0.79 1.54
N VAL A 90 -2.74 -2.08 1.49
CA VAL A 90 -3.66 -3.20 1.77
C VAL A 90 -4.21 -3.11 3.19
N GLY A 91 -3.39 -2.75 4.18
CA GLY A 91 -3.84 -2.53 5.55
C GLY A 91 -4.88 -1.41 5.67
N THR A 92 -4.65 -0.27 5.03
CA THR A 92 -5.62 0.83 5.00
C THR A 92 -6.88 0.49 4.19
N ALA A 93 -6.75 -0.24 3.09
CA ALA A 93 -7.87 -0.66 2.26
C ALA A 93 -8.77 -1.65 3.03
N LEU A 94 -8.21 -2.63 3.71
CA LEU A 94 -8.97 -3.56 4.56
C LEU A 94 -9.66 -2.83 5.72
N ASN A 95 -9.03 -1.80 6.30
CA ASN A 95 -9.62 -1.01 7.38
C ASN A 95 -10.86 -0.23 6.92
N GLU A 96 -10.81 0.38 5.74
CA GLU A 96 -11.88 1.26 5.21
C GLU A 96 -12.96 0.52 4.42
N LEU A 97 -12.62 -0.59 3.75
CA LEU A 97 -13.59 -1.35 2.95
C LEU A 97 -14.45 -2.28 3.80
N ASN A 98 -13.98 -2.67 4.98
CA ASN A 98 -14.71 -3.58 5.86
C ASN A 98 -15.95 -2.88 6.45
N GLY A 99 -17.14 -3.39 6.15
CA GLY A 99 -18.43 -2.81 6.54
C GLY A 99 -18.83 -1.59 5.71
N LEU A 100 -18.23 -1.38 4.54
CA LEU A 100 -18.59 -0.27 3.65
C LEU A 100 -19.66 -0.72 2.64
N ASN A 101 -20.81 -0.05 2.65
CA ASN A 101 -21.83 -0.23 1.62
C ASN A 101 -21.65 0.82 0.52
N LEU A 102 -21.50 0.37 -0.72
CA LEU A 102 -21.31 1.23 -1.88
C LEU A 102 -22.64 1.35 -2.63
N THR A 103 -23.16 2.57 -2.71
CA THR A 103 -24.35 2.88 -3.50
C THR A 103 -23.94 3.26 -4.92
N CYS A 104 -24.28 2.45 -5.92
CA CYS A 104 -24.05 2.82 -7.31
C CYS A 104 -25.09 3.82 -7.78
N GLU A 105 -24.79 5.11 -7.64
CA GLU A 105 -25.57 6.17 -8.24
C GLU A 105 -25.10 6.37 -9.69
N GLY A 106 -25.92 5.95 -10.67
CA GLY A 106 -25.65 6.22 -12.09
C GLY A 106 -25.45 5.02 -13.03
N VAL A 107 -25.65 3.78 -12.57
CA VAL A 107 -25.77 2.62 -13.48
C VAL A 107 -27.15 2.68 -14.15
N LYS A 108 -27.27 3.56 -15.14
CA LYS A 108 -28.37 3.50 -16.09
C LYS A 108 -28.08 2.31 -16.99
N THR A 109 -28.95 1.31 -16.98
CA THR A 109 -28.97 0.24 -17.98
C THR A 109 -29.20 0.89 -19.34
N THR A 110 -28.13 1.20 -20.06
CA THR A 110 -28.25 1.67 -21.44
C THR A 110 -28.45 0.44 -22.30
N ILE A 111 -29.70 0.16 -22.64
CA ILE A 111 -30.04 -0.76 -23.73
C ILE A 111 -29.49 -0.18 -25.02
N VAL A 112 -28.33 -0.65 -25.46
CA VAL A 112 -27.84 -0.36 -26.82
C VAL A 112 -28.25 -1.55 -27.68
N ASN A 113 -29.30 -1.34 -28.48
CA ASN A 113 -29.82 -2.27 -29.50
C ASN A 113 -30.11 -3.70 -29.00
N ALA A 114 -31.17 -3.89 -28.20
CA ALA A 114 -31.96 -5.12 -27.95
C ALA A 114 -31.28 -6.52 -27.85
N THR A 115 -29.95 -6.62 -27.89
CA THR A 115 -29.18 -7.86 -28.08
C THR A 115 -28.04 -7.95 -27.08
N TYR A 116 -27.65 -6.85 -26.43
CA TYR A 116 -26.72 -6.89 -25.31
C TYR A 116 -27.17 -5.97 -24.17
N ASN A 117 -27.39 -6.56 -22.99
CA ASN A 117 -27.48 -5.81 -21.75
C ASN A 117 -26.05 -5.66 -21.22
N ILE A 118 -25.40 -4.50 -21.44
CA ILE A 118 -24.19 -4.16 -20.67
C ILE A 118 -24.65 -3.72 -19.29
N THR A 119 -24.68 -4.68 -18.38
CA THR A 119 -24.63 -4.37 -16.95
C THR A 119 -23.17 -4.05 -16.63
N ALA A 120 -22.85 -2.76 -16.44
CA ALA A 120 -21.64 -2.42 -15.72
C ALA A 120 -21.75 -3.10 -14.35
N ALA A 121 -20.83 -4.02 -14.02
CA ALA A 121 -20.83 -4.71 -12.75
C ALA A 121 -20.68 -3.66 -11.63
N CYS A 122 -21.79 -3.37 -10.96
CA CYS A 122 -21.82 -2.52 -9.79
C CYS A 122 -21.36 -3.35 -8.61
N ILE A 123 -20.32 -2.89 -7.91
CA ILE A 123 -19.88 -3.48 -6.65
C ILE A 123 -20.71 -2.83 -5.55
N HIS A 124 -21.46 -3.64 -4.81
CA HIS A 124 -22.44 -3.14 -3.84
C HIS A 124 -21.86 -3.03 -2.42
N SER A 125 -20.75 -3.74 -2.14
CA SER A 125 -20.11 -3.74 -0.83
C SER A 125 -18.57 -3.75 -0.93
N GLY A 126 -17.91 -3.20 0.09
CA GLY A 126 -16.46 -3.16 0.17
C GLY A 126 -15.83 -4.55 0.29
N GLU A 127 -16.55 -5.54 0.84
CA GLU A 127 -16.11 -6.94 0.92
C GLU A 127 -15.96 -7.58 -0.46
N GLU A 128 -16.88 -7.30 -1.39
CA GLU A 128 -16.78 -7.76 -2.78
C GLU A 128 -15.52 -7.18 -3.45
N LEU A 129 -15.23 -5.91 -3.20
CA LEU A 129 -14.02 -5.26 -3.72
C LEU A 129 -12.73 -5.87 -3.13
N ILE A 130 -12.74 -6.22 -1.84
CA ILE A 130 -11.62 -6.90 -1.18
C ILE A 130 -11.34 -8.25 -1.87
N ILE A 131 -12.38 -9.02 -2.17
CA ILE A 131 -12.26 -10.33 -2.81
C ILE A 131 -11.79 -10.17 -4.27
N GLU A 132 -12.39 -9.26 -5.03
CA GLU A 132 -12.04 -9.05 -6.44
C GLU A 132 -10.60 -8.55 -6.61
N ARG A 133 -10.17 -7.62 -5.76
CA ARG A 133 -8.78 -7.13 -5.75
C ARG A 133 -7.80 -8.11 -5.10
N GLY A 134 -8.30 -9.11 -4.37
CA GLY A 134 -7.48 -10.10 -3.69
C GLY A 134 -6.73 -9.54 -2.48
N TYR A 135 -7.33 -8.61 -1.72
CA TYR A 135 -6.71 -8.06 -0.50
C TYR A 135 -6.79 -9.02 0.70
N ASN A 136 -7.58 -10.09 0.62
CA ASN A 136 -7.80 -11.06 1.70
C ASN A 136 -6.65 -12.07 1.94
N TYR A 137 -5.46 -11.87 1.34
CA TYR A 137 -4.33 -12.79 1.53
C TYR A 137 -3.60 -12.56 2.87
N ILE A 138 -3.80 -11.41 3.50
CA ILE A 138 -3.13 -11.02 4.75
C ILE A 138 -4.10 -10.22 5.64
N SER A 139 -4.03 -10.43 6.96
CA SER A 139 -4.82 -9.66 7.92
C SER A 139 -4.20 -8.28 8.19
N ILE A 140 -5.02 -7.35 8.72
CA ILE A 140 -4.58 -6.01 9.14
C ILE A 140 -3.37 -6.09 10.10
N GLY A 141 -3.41 -7.00 11.08
CA GLY A 141 -2.30 -7.25 12.00
C GLY A 141 -1.06 -7.82 11.31
N GLY A 142 -1.25 -8.69 10.31
CA GLY A 142 -0.15 -9.20 9.48
C GLY A 142 0.57 -8.08 8.72
N CYS A 143 -0.16 -7.13 8.14
CA CYS A 143 0.42 -5.96 7.47
C CYS A 143 1.28 -5.13 8.43
N ILE A 144 0.80 -4.89 9.65
CA ILE A 144 1.56 -4.17 10.69
C ILE A 144 2.85 -4.94 11.03
N GLY A 145 2.76 -6.25 11.24
CA GLY A 145 3.91 -7.10 11.52
C GLY A 145 4.98 -7.06 10.42
N VAL A 146 4.57 -7.12 9.15
CA VAL A 146 5.48 -7.04 8.00
C VAL A 146 6.16 -5.67 7.94
N LEU A 147 5.42 -4.57 8.13
CA LEU A 147 6.00 -3.22 8.16
C LEU A 147 7.04 -3.06 9.27
N LEU A 148 6.74 -3.56 10.48
CA LEU A 148 7.71 -3.55 11.59
C LEU A 148 8.96 -4.37 11.28
N ALA A 149 8.80 -5.55 10.67
CA ALA A 149 9.93 -6.37 10.23
C ALA A 149 10.80 -5.63 9.20
N PHE A 150 10.20 -4.93 8.23
CA PHE A 150 10.91 -4.08 7.27
C PHE A 150 11.68 -2.95 7.96
N ILE A 151 11.08 -2.29 8.95
CA ILE A 151 11.74 -1.22 9.72
C ILE A 151 12.99 -1.76 10.42
N ILE A 152 12.86 -2.89 11.13
CA ILE A 152 13.97 -3.52 11.85
C ILE A 152 15.07 -3.93 10.85
N PHE A 153 14.69 -4.55 9.74
CA PHE A 153 15.62 -4.94 8.69
C PHE A 153 16.39 -3.75 8.10
N CYS A 154 15.71 -2.69 7.67
CA CYS A 154 16.37 -1.51 7.12
C CYS A 154 17.26 -0.80 8.14
N ARG A 155 16.83 -0.73 9.41
CA ARG A 155 17.62 -0.12 10.49
C ARG A 155 18.87 -0.92 10.84
N THR A 156 18.77 -2.24 10.89
CA THR A 156 19.92 -3.13 11.12
C THR A 156 20.92 -3.06 9.97
N MET A 157 20.44 -3.09 8.72
CA MET A 157 21.27 -2.87 7.53
C MET A 157 21.97 -1.50 7.56
N ALA A 158 21.25 -0.43 7.90
CA ALA A 158 21.84 0.91 8.03
C ALA A 158 22.92 0.96 9.12
N PHE A 159 22.67 0.34 10.27
CA PHE A 159 23.65 0.25 11.36
C PHE A 159 24.92 -0.50 10.95
N ILE A 160 24.75 -1.63 10.24
CA ILE A 160 25.86 -2.41 9.67
C ILE A 160 26.62 -1.56 8.64
N GLY A 161 25.91 -0.86 7.76
CA GLY A 161 26.49 0.05 6.77
C GLY A 161 27.41 1.07 7.43
N ILE A 162 26.91 1.81 8.43
CA ILE A 162 27.70 2.80 9.16
C ILE A 162 28.89 2.17 9.91
N ARG A 163 28.74 0.95 10.44
CA ARG A 163 29.80 0.28 11.21
C ARG A 163 30.94 -0.26 10.34
N PHE A 164 30.65 -0.78 9.15
CA PHE A 164 31.63 -1.45 8.29
C PHE A 164 32.13 -0.60 7.13
N LEU A 165 31.34 0.36 6.64
CA LEU A 165 31.82 1.39 5.71
C LEU A 165 32.57 2.44 6.51
N LYS A 166 33.85 2.15 6.84
CA LYS A 166 34.81 3.20 7.15
C LYS A 166 34.96 4.07 5.89
N HIS A 167 34.40 5.26 5.92
CA HIS A 167 34.80 6.35 5.03
C HIS A 167 36.22 6.78 5.34
#